data_AF-A0A3D4RKT6-F1
#
_entry.id   AF-A0A3D4RKT6-F1
#
_cell.length_a   1.000
_cell.length_b   1.000
_cell.length_c   1.000
_cell.angle_alpha   90.00
_cell.angle_beta   90.00
_cell.angle_gamma   90.00
#
_symmetry.space_group_name_H-M   'P 1'
#
loop_
_entity.id
_entity.type
_entity.pdbx_description
1 polymer ?
#
loop_
_entity_poly.entity_id
_entity_poly.type
_entity_poly.pdbx_seq_one_letter_code
_entity_poly.pdbx_strand_id
1 'polypeptide(L)'
;MTNKKQSLLDAIIDLGIECCNMDNHGTPLTRDIILCKDKHENVQMTRTIIVNQIHLLGYTHSTIAIKFGRTTQAVCKILNDAHPAFYATSACYRLATRELSARCEDYLQNL
;
A
#
# COMPACT_ATOMS: atom_id res chain seq x y z
N MET A 1 -15.30 -7.70 -19.59
CA MET A 1 -15.24 -8.32 -18.26
C MET A 1 -14.03 -7.78 -17.53
N THR A 2 -14.23 -6.97 -16.50
CA THR A 2 -13.12 -6.46 -15.67
C THR A 2 -12.58 -7.62 -14.84
N ASN A 3 -11.26 -7.83 -14.87
CA ASN A 3 -10.62 -8.88 -14.08
C ASN A 3 -10.78 -8.56 -12.59
N LYS A 4 -11.59 -9.35 -11.86
CA LYS A 4 -11.88 -9.15 -10.43
C LYS A 4 -10.62 -9.00 -9.56
N LYS A 5 -9.53 -9.71 -9.89
CA LYS A 5 -8.25 -9.60 -9.17
C LYS A 5 -7.57 -8.25 -9.37
N GLN A 6 -7.70 -7.68 -10.58
CA GLN A 6 -7.16 -6.36 -10.88
C GLN A 6 -7.99 -5.28 -10.18
N SER A 7 -9.32 -5.40 -10.21
CA SER A 7 -10.22 -4.48 -9.49
C SER A 7 -9.97 -4.45 -7.99
N LEU A 8 -9.81 -5.61 -7.35
CA LEU A 8 -9.47 -5.67 -5.93
C LEU A 8 -8.12 -5.01 -5.64
N LEU A 9 -7.12 -5.26 -6.50
CA LEU A 9 -5.80 -4.68 -6.33
C LEU A 9 -5.81 -3.15 -6.47
N ASP A 10 -6.60 -2.62 -7.41
CA ASP A 10 -6.82 -1.18 -7.59
C ASP A 10 -7.56 -0.57 -6.39
N ALA A 11 -8.58 -1.26 -5.87
CA ALA A 11 -9.32 -0.83 -4.70
C ALA A 11 -8.41 -0.73 -3.45
N ILE A 12 -7.53 -1.71 -3.21
CA ILE A 12 -6.61 -1.67 -2.06
C ILE A 12 -5.65 -0.48 -2.14
N ILE A 13 -5.20 -0.12 -3.35
CA ILE A 13 -4.34 1.05 -3.56
C ILE A 13 -5.10 2.33 -3.19
N ASP A 14 -6.36 2.45 -3.65
CA ASP A 14 -7.17 3.65 -3.38
C ASP A 14 -7.49 3.79 -1.90
N LEU A 15 -7.93 2.70 -1.26
CA LEU A 15 -8.16 2.66 0.19
C LEU A 15 -6.90 3.07 0.95
N GLY A 16 -5.73 2.57 0.56
CA GLY A 16 -4.48 2.90 1.23
C GLY A 16 -4.03 4.36 1.04
N ILE A 17 -4.32 4.95 -0.12
CA ILE A 17 -4.11 6.39 -0.35
C ILE A 17 -5.02 7.19 0.57
N GLU A 18 -6.31 6.86 0.62
CA GLU A 18 -7.29 7.56 1.48
C GLU A 18 -6.92 7.47 2.96
N CYS A 19 -6.43 6.31 3.43
CA CYS A 19 -6.00 6.15 4.83
C CYS A 19 -4.75 6.96 5.19
N CYS A 20 -3.95 7.36 4.20
CA CYS A 20 -2.67 8.03 4.42
C CYS A 20 -2.66 9.50 3.96
N ASN A 21 -3.65 9.94 3.20
CA ASN A 21 -3.72 11.30 2.69
C ASN A 21 -4.15 12.24 3.82
N MET A 22 -3.32 13.24 4.11
CA MET A 22 -3.66 14.28 5.07
C MET A 22 -4.02 15.54 4.30
N ASP A 23 -5.28 15.97 4.41
CA ASP A 23 -5.89 17.03 3.59
C ASP A 23 -5.19 18.40 3.65
N ASN A 24 -4.18 18.60 4.51
CA ASN A 24 -3.57 19.91 4.75
C ASN A 24 -2.02 19.92 4.90
N HIS A 25 -1.30 18.84 4.57
CA HIS A 25 0.16 18.79 4.76
C HIS A 25 0.91 18.19 3.55
N GLY A 26 1.17 19.02 2.55
CA GLY A 26 2.10 18.72 1.44
C GLY A 26 1.43 18.32 0.12
N THR A 27 2.23 17.75 -0.79
CA THR A 27 1.73 17.25 -2.08
C THR A 27 0.75 16.11 -1.84
N PRO A 28 -0.48 16.16 -2.42
CA PRO A 28 -1.47 15.10 -2.27
C PRO A 28 -0.91 13.74 -2.67
N LEU A 29 -1.25 12.70 -1.90
CA LEU A 29 -0.92 11.34 -2.31
C LEU A 29 -1.85 10.94 -3.47
N THR A 30 -1.27 10.74 -4.65
CA THR A 30 -2.01 10.26 -5.82
C THR A 30 -1.54 8.86 -6.20
N ARG A 31 -2.37 8.13 -6.94
CA ARG A 31 -2.01 6.80 -7.46
C ARG A 31 -0.71 6.84 -8.25
N ASP A 32 -0.52 7.87 -9.07
CA ASP A 32 0.69 8.04 -9.88
C ASP A 32 1.94 8.19 -8.99
N ILE A 33 1.85 8.97 -7.90
CA ILE A 33 2.96 9.16 -6.96
C ILE A 33 3.28 7.86 -6.22
N ILE A 34 2.26 7.13 -5.78
CA ILE A 34 2.43 5.85 -5.07
C ILE A 34 3.08 4.80 -5.98
N LEU A 35 2.63 4.70 -7.24
CA LEU A 35 3.16 3.75 -8.22
C LEU A 35 4.54 4.16 -8.77
N CYS A 36 4.91 5.44 -8.66
CA CYS A 36 6.23 5.94 -9.05
C CYS A 36 7.37 5.50 -8.09
N LYS A 37 8.60 5.90 -8.45
CA LYS A 37 9.82 5.68 -7.65
C LYS A 37 10.14 6.83 -6.68
N ASP A 38 9.15 7.65 -6.36
CA ASP A 38 9.29 8.75 -5.42
C ASP A 38 9.74 8.25 -4.03
N LYS A 39 10.66 9.01 -3.42
CA LYS A 39 11.38 8.68 -2.18
C LYS A 39 11.01 9.59 -1.00
N HIS A 40 10.04 10.49 -1.12
CA HIS A 40 9.53 11.21 0.03
C HIS A 40 9.00 10.23 1.07
N GLU A 41 9.25 10.51 2.34
CA GLU A 41 8.99 9.56 3.43
C GLU A 41 7.52 9.16 3.52
N ASN A 42 6.60 10.13 3.44
CA ASN A 42 5.16 9.91 3.41
C ASN A 42 4.73 8.98 2.26
N VAL A 43 5.33 9.15 1.07
CA VAL A 43 5.07 8.29 -0.09
C VAL A 43 5.63 6.88 0.14
N GLN A 44 6.83 6.76 0.69
CA GLN A 44 7.45 5.46 0.98
C GLN A 44 6.68 4.70 2.05
N MET A 45 6.24 5.38 3.11
CA MET A 45 5.40 4.80 4.17
C MET A 45 4.08 4.30 3.59
N THR A 46 3.35 5.15 2.86
CA THR A 46 2.07 4.80 2.22
C THR A 46 2.23 3.60 1.29
N ARG A 47 3.24 3.62 0.42
CA ARG A 47 3.54 2.50 -0.48
C ARG A 47 3.83 1.22 0.28
N THR A 48 4.58 1.30 1.38
CA THR A 48 4.93 0.14 2.21
C THR A 48 3.68 -0.45 2.86
N ILE A 49 2.77 0.39 3.38
CA ILE A 49 1.48 -0.04 3.93
C ILE A 49 0.67 -0.80 2.87
N ILE A 50 0.50 -0.21 1.68
CA ILE A 50 -0.27 -0.80 0.59
C ILE A 50 0.34 -2.12 0.13
N VAL A 51 1.67 -2.16 -0.09
CA VAL A 51 2.38 -3.39 -0.50
C VAL A 51 2.21 -4.49 0.54
N ASN A 52 2.33 -4.16 1.83
CA ASN A 52 2.13 -5.13 2.90
C ASN A 52 0.69 -5.66 2.91
N GLN A 53 -0.31 -4.81 2.77
CA GLN A 53 -1.71 -5.24 2.73
C GLN A 53 -2.00 -6.15 1.53
N ILE A 54 -1.50 -5.80 0.34
CA ILE A 54 -1.64 -6.63 -0.86
C ILE A 54 -0.97 -8.00 -0.66
N HIS A 55 0.20 -8.04 -0.01
CA HIS A 55 0.88 -9.28 0.35
C HIS A 55 0.07 -10.14 1.32
N LEU A 56 -0.49 -9.55 2.38
CA LEU A 56 -1.33 -10.26 3.36
C LEU A 56 -2.60 -10.84 2.74
N LEU A 57 -3.12 -10.22 1.68
CA LEU A 57 -4.25 -10.73 0.90
C LEU A 57 -3.86 -11.82 -0.12
N GLY A 58 -2.63 -12.31 -0.09
CA GLY A 58 -2.17 -13.48 -0.84
C GLY A 58 -1.68 -13.21 -2.26
N TYR A 59 -1.47 -11.94 -2.65
CA TYR A 59 -0.87 -11.63 -3.94
C TYR A 59 0.64 -11.92 -3.93
N THR A 60 1.14 -12.47 -5.04
CA THR A 60 2.55 -12.82 -5.16
C THR A 60 3.44 -11.58 -5.29
N HIS A 61 4.71 -11.71 -4.90
CA HIS A 61 5.68 -10.62 -5.04
C HIS A 61 5.86 -10.20 -6.51
N SER A 62 5.69 -11.11 -7.47
CA SER A 62 5.77 -10.79 -8.90
C SER A 62 4.59 -9.93 -9.35
N THR A 63 3.36 -10.22 -8.90
CA THR A 63 2.19 -9.39 -9.20
C THR A 63 2.34 -7.99 -8.62
N ILE A 64 2.80 -7.87 -7.37
CA ILE A 64 3.10 -6.59 -6.73
C ILE A 64 4.18 -5.84 -7.51
N ALA A 65 5.28 -6.51 -7.85
CA ALA A 65 6.39 -5.93 -8.61
C ALA A 65 5.92 -5.35 -9.95
N ILE A 66 5.11 -6.10 -10.71
CA ILE A 66 4.53 -5.64 -11.98
C ILE A 66 3.67 -4.40 -11.76
N LYS A 67 2.75 -4.43 -10.78
CA LYS A 67 1.86 -3.30 -10.54
C LYS A 67 2.60 -2.02 -10.17
N PHE A 68 3.59 -2.13 -9.30
CA PHE A 68 4.34 -0.98 -8.78
C PHE A 68 5.55 -0.60 -9.64
N GLY A 69 5.74 -1.21 -10.83
CA GLY A 69 6.88 -0.92 -11.71
C GLY A 69 8.24 -1.17 -11.03
N ARG A 70 8.32 -2.22 -10.20
CA ARG A 70 9.46 -2.55 -9.32
C ARG A 70 9.98 -3.95 -9.60
N THR A 71 11.17 -4.26 -9.08
CA THR A 71 11.70 -5.62 -9.06
C THR A 71 11.11 -6.40 -7.89
N THR A 72 11.07 -7.73 -8.00
CA THR A 72 10.66 -8.61 -6.89
C THR A 72 11.57 -8.44 -5.67
N GLN A 73 12.87 -8.21 -5.87
CA GLN A 73 13.81 -7.91 -4.78
C GLN A 73 13.46 -6.60 -4.06
N ALA A 74 12.99 -5.57 -4.78
CA ALA A 74 12.54 -4.34 -4.16
C ALA A 74 11.28 -4.57 -3.32
N VAL A 75 10.35 -5.43 -3.78
CA VAL A 75 9.19 -5.83 -2.97
C VAL A 75 9.63 -6.57 -1.70
N CYS A 76 10.57 -7.51 -1.80
CA CYS A 76 11.10 -8.21 -0.62
C CYS A 76 11.73 -7.24 0.39
N LYS A 77 12.50 -6.24 -0.05
CA LYS A 77 13.05 -5.21 0.85
C LYS A 77 11.97 -4.36 1.53
N ILE A 78 10.90 -4.03 0.81
CA ILE A 78 9.76 -3.31 1.38
C ILE A 78 9.14 -4.14 2.51
N LEU A 79 8.91 -5.44 2.29
CA LEU A 79 8.25 -6.33 3.24
C LEU A 79 9.14 -6.73 4.42
N ASN A 80 10.43 -6.98 4.19
CA ASN A 80 11.33 -7.53 5.21
C ASN A 80 12.10 -6.46 5.98
N ASP A 81 12.33 -5.29 5.38
CA ASP A 81 13.17 -4.25 5.98
C ASP A 81 12.32 -3.02 6.34
N ALA A 82 11.66 -2.41 5.34
CA ALA A 82 10.96 -1.14 5.53
C ALA A 82 9.70 -1.28 6.39
N HIS A 83 8.88 -2.30 6.15
CA HIS A 83 7.64 -2.50 6.90
C HIS A 83 7.91 -2.71 8.41
N PRO A 84 8.79 -3.64 8.85
CA PRO A 84 9.09 -3.80 10.26
C PRO A 84 9.69 -2.55 10.89
N ALA A 85 10.57 -1.84 10.17
CA ALA A 85 11.18 -0.62 10.66
C ALA A 85 10.14 0.48 10.92
N PHE A 86 9.27 0.78 9.95
CA PHE A 86 8.21 1.78 10.13
C PHE A 86 7.19 1.37 11.16
N TYR A 87 6.82 0.08 11.21
CA TYR A 87 5.87 -0.42 12.19
C TYR A 87 6.40 -0.25 13.62
N ALA A 88 7.69 -0.45 13.85
CA ALA A 88 8.33 -0.26 15.15
C ALA A 88 8.39 1.22 15.56
N THR A 89 8.76 2.11 14.65
CA THR A 89 9.14 3.49 14.99
C THR A 89 8.02 4.52 14.84
N SER A 90 6.96 4.23 14.07
CA SER A 90 5.94 5.23 13.73
C SER A 90 4.54 4.85 14.21
N ALA A 91 3.99 5.67 15.11
CA ALA A 91 2.61 5.49 15.60
C ALA A 91 1.58 5.76 14.50
N CYS A 92 1.77 6.79 13.68
CA CYS A 92 0.86 7.08 12.56
C CYS A 92 0.87 5.96 11.51
N TYR A 93 2.03 5.36 11.24
CA TYR A 93 2.14 4.19 10.35
C TYR A 93 1.28 3.02 10.86
N ARG A 94 1.36 2.72 12.16
CA ARG A 94 0.54 1.64 12.76
C ARG A 94 -0.95 1.94 12.69
N LEU A 95 -1.36 3.18 12.93
CA LEU A 95 -2.77 3.59 12.82
C LEU A 95 -3.27 3.43 11.39
N ALA A 96 -2.56 3.98 10.40
CA ALA A 96 -2.93 3.85 8.99
C ALA A 96 -2.93 2.39 8.50
N THR A 97 -2.00 1.56 9.00
CA THR A 97 -1.98 0.12 8.69
C THR A 97 -3.24 -0.58 9.22
N ARG A 98 -3.63 -0.33 10.47
CA ARG A 98 -4.83 -0.92 11.08
C ARG A 98 -6.11 -0.47 10.36
N GLU A 99 -6.20 0.81 10.04
CA GLU A 99 -7.32 1.38 9.30
C GLU A 99 -7.45 0.72 7.91
N LEU A 100 -6.36 0.62 7.17
CA LEU A 100 -6.38 -0.03 5.85
C LEU A 100 -6.81 -1.50 5.96
N SER A 101 -6.28 -2.25 6.93
CA SER A 101 -6.68 -3.65 7.12
C SER A 101 -8.17 -3.78 7.40
N ALA A 102 -8.73 -2.95 8.29
CA ALA A 102 -10.16 -2.95 8.59
C ALA A 102 -11.02 -2.61 7.35
N ARG A 103 -10.62 -1.59 6.57
CA ARG A 103 -11.33 -1.22 5.34
C ARG A 103 -11.25 -2.29 4.25
N CYS A 104 -10.11 -2.99 4.14
CA CYS A 104 -9.99 -4.12 3.22
C CYS A 104 -10.87 -5.31 3.63
N GLU A 105 -10.98 -5.60 4.93
CA GLU A 105 -11.89 -6.64 5.43
C GLU A 105 -13.35 -6.31 5.12
N ASP A 106 -13.78 -5.08 5.39
CA ASP A 106 -15.14 -4.61 5.05
C ASP A 106 -15.40 -4.69 3.54
N TYR A 107 -14.46 -4.23 2.71
CA TYR A 107 -14.57 -4.31 1.25
C TYR A 107 -14.74 -5.75 0.75
N LEU A 108 -14.01 -6.71 1.33
CA LEU A 108 -14.08 -8.12 0.96
C LEU A 108 -15.38 -8.80 1.39
N GLN A 109 -16.02 -8.33 2.46
CA GLN A 109 -17.32 -8.85 2.92
C GLN A 109 -18.48 -8.39 2.03
N ASN A 110 -18.31 -7.29 1.30
CA ASN A 110 -19.34 -6.66 0.47
C ASN A 110 -19.14 -6.89 -1.06
N LEU A 111 -18.26 -7.83 -1.43
CA LEU A 111 -17.85 -8.15 -2.82
C LEU A 111 -18.71 -9.25 -3.47
#